data_AF-A0A0E3PWB6-F1
#
_entry.id   AF-A0A0E3PWB6-F1
#
_cell.length_a   1.000
_cell.length_b   1.000
_cell.length_c   1.000
_cell.angle_alpha   90.00
_cell.angle_beta   90.00
_cell.angle_gamma   90.00
#
_symmetry.space_group_name_H-M   'P 1'
#
loop_
_entity.id
_entity.type
_entity.pdbx_description
1 polymer ?
#
loop_
_entity_poly.entity_id
_entity_poly.type
_entity_poly.pdbx_seq_one_letter_code
_entity_poly.pdbx_strand_id
1 'polypeptide(L)'
;MVSELAAVILGIFVQFFEIVSAVLIVFGGLRAALEILLVEAFRKPYSYEHIRKKFTNKIFFGLELLIVADVLETLRKPSLEELFLVGAIVVIRSYLGYFLSKEAEEYQFD
;
A
#
# COMPACT_ATOMS: atom_id res chain seq x y z
N MET A 1 8.13 18.49 28.01
CA MET A 1 9.31 17.63 27.76
C MET A 1 8.93 16.22 27.30
N VAL A 2 8.23 15.39 28.11
CA VAL A 2 7.86 14.01 27.68
C VAL A 2 6.90 14.00 26.49
N SER A 3 5.92 14.90 26.46
CA SER A 3 4.96 15.04 25.34
C SER A 3 5.62 15.51 24.04
N GLU A 4 6.54 16.46 24.12
CA GLU A 4 7.29 16.96 22.96
C GLU A 4 8.22 15.88 22.40
N LEU A 5 8.90 15.12 23.27
CA LEU A 5 9.73 13.99 22.85
C LEU A 5 8.90 12.91 22.15
N ALA A 6 7.72 12.58 22.70
CA ALA A 6 6.80 11.62 22.08
C ALA A 6 6.33 12.09 20.69
N ALA A 7 5.99 13.38 20.54
CA ALA A 7 5.55 13.94 19.26
C ALA A 7 6.67 13.90 18.19
N VAL A 8 7.92 14.16 18.58
CA VAL A 8 9.08 14.06 17.68
C VAL A 8 9.33 12.61 17.26
N ILE A 9 9.30 11.66 18.21
CA ILE A 9 9.48 10.24 17.92
C ILE A 9 8.40 9.74 16.95
N LEU A 10 7.12 10.05 17.23
CA LEU A 10 6.01 9.68 16.34
C LEU A 10 6.21 10.24 14.94
N GLY A 11 6.61 11.52 14.82
CA GLY A 11 6.88 12.14 13.52
C GLY A 11 7.97 11.45 12.71
N ILE A 12 9.03 10.96 13.38
CA ILE A 12 10.10 10.18 12.72
C ILE A 12 9.54 8.87 12.17
N PHE A 13 8.72 8.15 12.95
CA PHE A 13 8.11 6.90 12.49
C PHE A 13 7.13 7.12 11.35
N VAL A 14 6.29 8.16 11.41
CA VAL A 14 5.37 8.54 10.32
C VAL A 14 6.15 8.73 9.02
N GLN A 15 7.16 9.62 9.03
CA GLN A 15 7.99 9.86 7.84
C GLN A 15 8.70 8.61 7.34
N PHE A 16 9.19 7.77 8.26
CA PHE A 16 9.82 6.51 7.89
C PHE A 16 8.85 5.60 7.13
N PHE A 17 7.64 5.39 7.64
CA PHE A 17 6.63 4.54 6.99
C PHE A 17 6.15 5.12 5.67
N GLU A 18 5.97 6.44 5.56
CA GLU A 18 5.62 7.12 4.32
C GLU A 18 6.70 6.95 3.24
N ILE A 19 7.98 7.13 3.60
CA ILE A 19 9.08 7.00 2.64
C ILE A 19 9.22 5.55 2.19
N VAL A 20 9.23 4.60 3.11
CA VAL A 20 9.39 3.18 2.80
C VAL A 20 8.24 2.67 1.93
N SER A 21 6.99 3.03 2.28
CA SER A 21 5.82 2.65 1.49
C SER A 21 5.84 3.26 0.09
N ALA A 22 6.15 4.54 -0.03
CA ALA A 22 6.27 5.21 -1.33
C ALA A 22 7.32 4.54 -2.21
N VAL A 23 8.50 4.23 -1.66
CA VAL A 23 9.56 3.52 -2.39
C VAL A 23 9.08 2.13 -2.86
N LEU A 24 8.40 1.37 -2.00
CA LEU A 24 7.90 0.04 -2.34
C LEU A 24 6.83 0.07 -3.43
N ILE A 25 5.89 1.00 -3.35
CA ILE A 25 4.81 1.18 -4.33
C ILE A 25 5.39 1.59 -5.68
N VAL A 26 6.26 2.61 -5.70
CA VAL A 26 6.90 3.12 -6.93
C VAL A 26 7.78 2.04 -7.56
N PHE A 27 8.66 1.41 -6.79
CA PHE A 27 9.54 0.36 -7.31
C PHE A 27 8.76 -0.87 -7.80
N GLY A 28 7.74 -1.28 -7.04
CA GLY A 28 6.83 -2.35 -7.43
C GLY A 28 6.13 -2.05 -8.77
N GLY A 29 5.63 -0.82 -8.92
CA GLY A 29 4.94 -0.36 -10.13
C GLY A 29 5.84 -0.26 -11.34
N LEU A 30 7.02 0.36 -11.19
CA LEU A 30 8.01 0.45 -12.25
C LEU A 30 8.43 -0.94 -12.73
N ARG A 31 8.71 -1.85 -11.80
CA ARG A 31 9.09 -3.23 -12.15
C ARG A 31 7.96 -3.96 -12.89
N ALA A 32 6.72 -3.84 -12.42
CA ALA A 32 5.57 -4.47 -13.06
C ALA A 32 5.34 -3.93 -14.47
N ALA A 33 5.45 -2.61 -14.66
CA ALA A 33 5.35 -1.96 -15.96
C ALA A 33 6.45 -2.44 -16.92
N LEU A 34 7.71 -2.53 -16.47
CA LEU A 34 8.82 -3.05 -17.27
C LEU A 34 8.61 -4.52 -17.65
N GLU A 35 8.19 -5.37 -16.72
CA GLU A 35 7.91 -6.79 -16.99
C GLU A 35 6.79 -6.94 -18.04
N ILE A 36 5.73 -6.13 -17.96
CA ILE A 36 4.63 -6.11 -18.95
C ILE A 36 5.14 -5.68 -20.33
N LEU A 37 5.90 -4.59 -20.41
CA LEU A 37 6.44 -4.10 -21.69
C LEU A 37 7.36 -5.13 -22.36
N LEU A 38 8.17 -5.85 -21.57
CA LEU A 38 9.03 -6.92 -22.08
C LEU A 38 8.21 -8.13 -22.57
N VAL A 39 7.14 -8.52 -21.86
CA VAL A 39 6.27 -9.62 -22.31
C VAL A 39 5.63 -9.28 -23.66
N GLU A 40 5.10 -8.07 -23.80
CA GLU A 40 4.47 -7.60 -25.04
C GLU A 40 5.49 -7.49 -26.19
N ALA A 41 6.67 -6.91 -25.92
CA ALA A 41 7.73 -6.75 -26.92
C ALA A 41 8.32 -8.08 -27.42
N PHE A 42 8.44 -9.08 -26.55
CA PHE A 42 9.06 -10.38 -26.87
C PHE A 42 8.05 -11.50 -27.15
N ARG A 43 6.73 -11.21 -27.17
CA ARG A 43 5.63 -12.19 -27.34
C ARG A 43 5.82 -13.47 -26.51
N LYS A 44 6.35 -13.34 -25.29
CA LYS A 44 6.55 -14.50 -24.42
C LYS A 44 5.19 -14.98 -23.91
N PRO A 45 4.96 -16.31 -23.78
CA PRO A 45 3.75 -16.86 -23.16
C PRO A 45 3.75 -16.67 -21.62
N TYR A 46 4.37 -15.61 -21.13
CA TYR A 46 4.42 -15.30 -19.71
C TYR A 46 3.06 -14.78 -19.28
N SER A 47 2.45 -15.42 -18.29
CA SER A 47 1.11 -15.04 -17.84
C SER A 47 1.17 -13.67 -17.14
N TYR A 48 0.53 -12.68 -17.75
CA TYR A 48 0.24 -11.35 -17.18
C TYR A 48 -0.27 -11.43 -15.73
N GLU A 49 -1.01 -12.48 -15.42
CA GLU A 49 -1.54 -12.78 -14.10
C GLU A 49 -0.44 -12.92 -13.04
N HIS A 50 0.68 -13.56 -13.37
CA HIS A 50 1.79 -13.71 -12.44
C HIS A 50 2.46 -12.37 -12.11
N ILE A 51 2.58 -11.48 -13.10
CA ILE A 51 3.14 -10.14 -12.92
C ILE A 51 2.18 -9.32 -12.06
N ARG A 52 0.88 -9.35 -12.39
CA ARG A 52 -0.18 -8.68 -11.62
C ARG A 52 -0.22 -9.16 -10.17
N LYS A 53 -0.22 -10.48 -9.91
CA LYS A 53 -0.24 -11.04 -8.56
C LYS A 53 0.98 -10.62 -7.73
N LYS A 54 2.18 -10.70 -8.32
CA LYS A 54 3.42 -10.24 -7.66
C LYS A 54 3.39 -8.74 -7.36
N PHE A 55 2.85 -7.93 -8.27
CA PHE A 55 2.72 -6.50 -8.09
C PHE A 55 1.70 -6.15 -7.00
N THR A 56 0.50 -6.73 -7.06
CA THR A 56 -0.56 -6.56 -6.06
C THR A 56 -0.05 -6.86 -4.66
N ASN A 57 0.63 -8.00 -4.45
CA ASN A 57 1.18 -8.36 -3.14
C ASN A 57 2.17 -7.31 -2.60
N LYS A 58 3.00 -6.71 -3.46
CA LYS A 58 3.94 -5.66 -3.04
C LYS A 58 3.25 -4.34 -2.72
N ILE A 59 2.22 -3.97 -3.49
CA ILE A 59 1.43 -2.77 -3.21
C ILE A 59 0.67 -2.92 -1.89
N PHE A 60 0.04 -4.07 -1.65
CA PHE A 60 -0.70 -4.31 -0.41
C PHE A 60 0.16 -4.04 0.83
N PHE A 61 1.39 -4.55 0.85
CA PHE A 61 2.31 -4.30 1.94
C PHE A 61 2.68 -2.81 2.08
N GLY A 62 2.97 -2.11 0.97
CA GLY A 62 3.21 -0.66 1.00
C GLY A 62 2.01 0.12 1.53
N LEU A 63 0.80 -0.31 1.19
CA LEU A 63 -0.43 0.29 1.71
C LEU A 63 -0.67 -0.02 3.20
N GLU A 64 -0.30 -1.19 3.71
CA GLU A 64 -0.36 -1.47 5.15
C GLU A 64 0.54 -0.52 5.95
N LEU A 65 1.74 -0.24 5.45
CA LEU A 65 2.65 0.73 6.08
C LEU A 65 2.08 2.15 6.09
N LEU A 66 1.35 2.55 5.03
CA LEU A 66 0.67 3.86 5.01
C LEU A 66 -0.46 3.94 6.04
N ILE A 67 -1.24 2.86 6.25
CA ILE A 67 -2.24 2.83 7.35
C ILE A 67 -1.55 3.08 8.68
N VAL A 68 -0.41 2.43 8.93
CA VAL A 68 0.33 2.60 10.17
C VAL A 68 0.80 4.04 10.32
N ALA A 69 1.33 4.66 9.26
CA ALA A 69 1.70 6.07 9.26
C ALA A 69 0.51 6.98 9.60
N ASP A 70 -0.64 6.78 8.96
CA ASP A 70 -1.86 7.57 9.17
C ASP A 70 -2.34 7.46 10.63
N VAL A 71 -2.37 6.24 11.20
CA VAL A 71 -2.75 6.01 12.60
C VAL A 71 -1.76 6.72 13.55
N LEU A 72 -0.46 6.62 13.31
CA LEU A 72 0.55 7.30 14.14
C LEU A 72 0.43 8.83 14.06
N GLU A 73 0.06 9.38 12.91
CA GLU A 73 -0.16 10.83 12.74
C GLU A 73 -1.39 11.30 13.55
N THR A 74 -2.48 10.52 13.59
CA THR A 74 -3.65 10.84 14.45
C THR A 74 -3.32 10.82 15.94
N LEU A 75 -2.35 9.99 16.38
CA LEU A 75 -1.86 10.02 17.77
C LEU A 75 -1.06 11.30 18.08
N ARG A 76 -0.44 11.91 17.07
CA ARG A 76 0.31 13.16 17.19
C ARG A 76 -0.61 14.38 17.27
N LYS A 77 -1.74 14.35 16.56
CA LYS A 77 -2.77 15.40 16.55
C LYS A 77 -4.16 14.78 16.72
N PRO A 78 -4.60 14.50 17.95
CA PRO A 78 -5.90 13.89 18.17
C PRO A 78 -7.01 14.92 17.88
N SER A 79 -7.51 14.95 16.65
CA SER A 79 -8.76 15.62 16.29
C SER A 79 -9.79 14.59 15.82
N LEU A 80 -11.06 14.76 16.22
CA LEU A 80 -12.11 13.80 15.85
C LEU A 80 -12.31 13.75 14.33
N GLU A 81 -12.14 14.88 13.64
CA GLU A 81 -12.25 14.98 12.19
C GLU A 81 -11.15 14.20 11.46
N GLU A 82 -9.89 14.32 11.90
CA GLU A 82 -8.78 13.53 11.36
C GLU A 82 -8.97 12.02 11.62
N LEU A 83 -9.49 11.66 12.80
CA LEU A 83 -9.77 10.27 13.14
C LEU A 83 -10.84 9.65 12.22
N PHE A 84 -11.90 10.41 11.90
CA PHE A 84 -12.94 9.96 10.96
C PHE A 84 -12.41 9.81 9.54
N LEU A 85 -11.54 10.72 9.08
CA LEU A 85 -10.95 10.66 7.75
C LEU A 85 -10.03 9.45 7.59
N VAL A 86 -9.14 9.21 8.55
CA VAL A 86 -8.27 8.02 8.57
C VAL A 86 -9.10 6.75 8.67
N GLY A 87 -10.10 6.71 9.55
CA GLY A 87 -11.02 5.58 9.68
C GLY A 87 -11.73 5.24 8.37
N ALA A 88 -12.23 6.24 7.65
CA ALA A 88 -12.87 6.06 6.34
C ALA A 88 -11.90 5.49 5.29
N ILE A 89 -10.67 6.01 5.22
CA ILE A 89 -9.64 5.53 4.28
C ILE A 89 -9.30 4.07 4.54
N VAL A 90 -9.14 3.67 5.82
CA VAL A 90 -8.86 2.29 6.22
C VAL A 90 -9.98 1.34 5.79
N VAL A 91 -11.24 1.73 5.98
CA VAL A 91 -12.41 0.95 5.58
C VAL A 91 -12.47 0.78 4.07
N ILE A 92 -12.33 1.87 3.30
CA ILE A 92 -12.34 1.83 1.83
C ILE A 92 -11.22 0.92 1.32
N ARG A 93 -10.01 1.04 1.87
CA ARG A 93 -8.86 0.22 1.49
C ARG A 93 -9.08 -1.25 1.79
N SER A 94 -9.60 -1.57 2.98
CA SER A 94 -9.93 -2.95 3.35
C SER A 94 -10.98 -3.55 2.41
N TYR A 95 -12.01 -2.77 2.07
CA TYR A 95 -13.06 -3.21 1.15
C TYR A 95 -12.54 -3.46 -0.27
N LEU A 96 -11.78 -2.51 -0.84
CA LEU A 96 -11.16 -2.67 -2.16
C LEU A 96 -10.17 -3.83 -2.18
N GLY A 97 -9.36 -3.95 -1.13
CA GLY A 97 -8.39 -5.02 -1.01
C GLY A 97 -9.05 -6.40 -0.95
N TYR A 98 -10.11 -6.54 -0.14
CA TYR A 98 -10.93 -7.74 -0.09
C TYR A 98 -11.53 -8.08 -1.45
N PHE A 99 -12.14 -7.11 -2.14
CA PHE A 99 -12.78 -7.31 -3.44
C PHE A 99 -11.76 -7.74 -4.51
N LEU A 100 -10.61 -7.07 -4.59
CA LEU A 100 -9.54 -7.41 -5.54
C LEU A 100 -8.93 -8.78 -5.27
N SER A 101 -8.80 -9.17 -4.00
CA SER A 101 -8.29 -10.49 -3.61
C SER A 101 -9.28 -11.58 -3.99
N LYS A 102 -10.57 -11.33 -3.76
CA LYS A 102 -11.66 -12.23 -4.15
C LYS A 102 -11.77 -12.38 -5.67
N GLU A 103 -11.68 -11.28 -6.42
CA GLU A 103 -11.68 -11.31 -7.88
C GLU A 103 -10.47 -12.10 -8.43
N ALA A 104 -9.29 -11.95 -7.82
CA ALA A 104 -8.13 -12.74 -8.21
C ALA A 104 -8.26 -14.25 -7.91
N GLU A 105 -9.10 -14.64 -6.94
CA GLU A 105 -9.40 -16.03 -6.60
C GLU A 105 -10.46 -16.62 -7.54
N GLU A 106 -11.46 -15.82 -7.92
CA GLU A 106 -12.60 -16.24 -8.74
C GLU A 106 -12.28 -16.28 -10.25
N TYR A 107 -11.26 -15.55 -10.72
CA TYR A 107 -10.75 -15.64 -12.10
C TYR A 107 -9.64 -16.69 -12.31
N GLN A 108 -9.40 -17.58 -11.33
CA GLN A 108 -8.67 -18.84 -11.57
C GLN A 108 -9.58 -19.78 -12.39
N PHE A 109 -9.75 -19.47 -13.68
CA PHE A 109 -10.28 -20.44 -14.64
C PHE A 109 -9.20 -21.49 -14.89
N ASP A 110 -9.52 -22.75 -14.59
CA ASP A 110 -8.78 -23.95 -15.00
C ASP A 110 -8.37 -23.91 -16.49
#